data_AF-A0A957C547-F1
#
_entry.id   AF-A0A957C547-F1
#
_cell.length_a   1.000
_cell.length_b   1.000
_cell.length_c   1.000
_cell.angle_alpha   90.00
_cell.angle_beta   90.00
_cell.angle_gamma   90.00
#
_symmetry.space_group_name_H-M   'P 1'
#
loop_
_entity.id
_entity.type
_entity.pdbx_description
1 polymer ?
#
loop_
_entity_poly.entity_id
_entity_poly.type
_entity_poly.pdbx_seq_one_letter_code
_entity_poly.pdbx_strand_id
1 'polypeptide(L)'
;TSRQTFIQLANDYPNSTWALSGLQIAASNAVAQGETAIAENLYGRIAGSTTGEDQAAAFYWVGRLARQRGDIAASDTAFAQAQAAAPDSFYSARANDIVAGREAFAPTASVQFEFDEAADRQQAEAWLLERFATEETPDFASIAAELQTDPRMVRGRELWQVAAYDEAEDEFTALLDESRQNNTVLRTYQLALFFREIGAYQPSTVAAADIITAAQLLTLDAPAFIARMRYPVYYHELVEQEAARYGYNPLLFLALMRQESLFNANAVSVSNAKGLTQVIPSTAQYIAEELEWPDFQDSDLFRPYVSIAFGTYYLDEQLRIFDGNRAAALAAYNAGPGYTLDWVRLSGGDVDTLVSTITFDETRLYVQRIYSHYTIYAALYGTS
;
A
#
# COMPACT_ATOMS: atom_id res chain seq x y z
N THR A 1 -22.57 -7.58 30.30
CA THR A 1 -21.47 -7.61 31.29
C THR A 1 -20.07 -7.29 30.71
N SER A 2 -19.97 -6.61 29.57
CA SER A 2 -18.79 -5.80 29.17
C SER A 2 -19.24 -4.82 28.08
N ARG A 3 -20.02 -5.33 27.11
CA ARG A 3 -20.74 -4.54 26.09
C ARG A 3 -21.61 -3.41 26.65
N GLN A 4 -22.48 -3.68 27.62
CA GLN A 4 -23.31 -2.64 28.25
C GLN A 4 -22.45 -1.54 28.91
N THR A 5 -21.33 -1.90 29.52
CA THR A 5 -20.39 -0.95 30.10
C THR A 5 -19.77 -0.05 29.03
N PHE A 6 -19.39 -0.60 27.88
CA PHE A 6 -18.86 0.19 26.76
C PHE A 6 -19.92 1.09 26.11
N ILE A 7 -21.14 0.59 25.93
CA ILE A 7 -22.26 1.40 25.43
C ILE A 7 -22.55 2.55 26.39
N GLN A 8 -22.56 2.28 27.70
CA GLN A 8 -22.78 3.30 28.73
C GLN A 8 -21.66 4.34 28.72
N LEU A 9 -20.40 3.92 28.64
CA LEU A 9 -19.25 4.82 28.53
C LEU A 9 -19.37 5.74 27.32
N ALA A 10 -19.82 5.22 26.18
CA ALA A 10 -20.00 6.01 24.97
C ALA A 10 -21.21 6.97 25.02
N ASN A 11 -22.25 6.62 25.79
CA ASN A 11 -23.38 7.51 26.02
C ASN A 11 -23.00 8.64 26.98
N ASP A 12 -22.25 8.32 28.05
CA ASP A 12 -21.92 9.26 29.12
C ASP A 12 -20.74 10.17 28.75
N TYR A 13 -19.81 9.69 27.91
CA TYR A 13 -18.58 10.39 27.54
C TYR A 13 -18.30 10.31 26.03
N PRO A 14 -19.18 10.84 25.16
CA PRO A 14 -19.12 10.65 23.71
C PRO A 14 -17.84 11.17 23.04
N ASN A 15 -17.12 12.11 23.67
CA ASN A 15 -15.89 12.70 23.14
C ASN A 15 -14.60 12.01 23.64
N SER A 16 -14.72 10.91 24.39
CA SER A 16 -13.56 10.17 24.90
C SER A 16 -13.02 9.18 23.86
N THR A 17 -11.70 9.03 23.77
CA THR A 17 -11.07 7.95 22.98
C THR A 17 -11.49 6.55 23.45
N TRP A 18 -11.81 6.42 24.75
CA TRP A 18 -12.33 5.19 25.34
C TRP A 18 -13.75 4.86 24.89
N ALA A 19 -14.56 5.88 24.56
CA ALA A 19 -15.91 5.70 24.04
C ALA A 19 -15.88 5.06 22.64
N LEU A 20 -15.00 5.56 21.75
CA LEU A 20 -14.82 4.98 20.42
C LEU A 20 -14.33 3.53 20.50
N SER A 21 -13.27 3.30 21.28
CA SER A 21 -12.70 1.95 21.48
C SER A 21 -13.75 0.98 22.05
N GLY A 22 -14.54 1.44 23.02
CA GLY A 22 -15.63 0.68 23.61
C GLY A 22 -16.73 0.36 22.60
N LEU A 23 -17.14 1.33 21.77
CA LEU A 23 -18.13 1.11 20.71
C LEU A 23 -17.64 0.09 19.68
N GLN A 24 -16.37 0.16 19.27
CA GLN A 24 -15.77 -0.80 18.33
C GLN A 24 -15.79 -2.21 18.92
N ILE A 25 -15.36 -2.39 20.17
CA ILE A 25 -15.41 -3.68 20.87
C ILE A 25 -16.86 -4.19 20.96
N ALA A 26 -17.80 -3.32 21.32
CA ALA A 26 -19.22 -3.66 21.42
C ALA A 26 -19.81 -4.09 20.06
N ALA A 27 -19.44 -3.40 18.99
CA ALA A 27 -19.89 -3.68 17.63
C ALA A 27 -19.34 -5.02 17.13
N SER A 28 -18.02 -5.23 17.23
CA SER A 28 -17.38 -6.50 16.84
C SER A 28 -17.92 -7.68 17.64
N ASN A 29 -18.20 -7.50 18.94
CA ASN A 29 -18.82 -8.54 19.77
C ASN A 29 -20.25 -8.88 19.31
N ALA A 30 -21.03 -7.88 18.87
CA ALA A 30 -22.36 -8.10 18.32
C ALA A 30 -22.31 -8.84 16.97
N VAL A 31 -21.32 -8.52 16.12
CA VAL A 31 -21.06 -9.27 14.86
C VAL A 31 -20.77 -10.74 15.18
N ALA A 32 -19.85 -11.01 16.11
CA ALA A 32 -19.47 -12.37 16.49
C ALA A 32 -20.63 -13.19 17.09
N GLN A 33 -21.63 -12.54 17.68
CA GLN A 33 -22.84 -13.18 18.21
C GLN A 33 -24.00 -13.27 17.20
N GLY A 34 -23.81 -12.78 15.97
CA GLY A 34 -24.86 -12.74 14.95
C GLY A 34 -25.96 -11.70 15.23
N GLU A 35 -25.75 -10.78 16.17
CA GLU A 35 -26.69 -9.72 16.54
C GLU A 35 -26.63 -8.55 15.54
N THR A 36 -26.93 -8.84 14.26
CA THR A 36 -26.73 -7.96 13.09
C THR A 36 -27.29 -6.55 13.31
N ALA A 37 -28.53 -6.42 13.80
CA ALA A 37 -29.17 -5.12 14.00
C ALA A 37 -28.48 -4.29 15.10
N ILE A 38 -27.94 -4.93 16.14
CA ILE A 38 -27.20 -4.24 17.21
C ILE A 38 -25.84 -3.78 16.67
N ALA A 39 -25.13 -4.68 15.98
CA ALA A 39 -23.84 -4.36 15.38
C ALA A 39 -23.96 -3.16 14.41
N GLU A 40 -24.97 -3.18 13.55
CA GLU A 40 -25.20 -2.10 12.59
C GLU A 40 -25.51 -0.77 13.28
N ASN A 41 -26.35 -0.77 14.32
CA ASN A 41 -26.60 0.45 15.08
C ASN A 41 -25.33 1.03 15.70
N LEU A 42 -24.47 0.17 16.26
CA LEU A 42 -23.21 0.58 16.86
C LEU A 42 -22.24 1.13 15.82
N TYR A 43 -22.08 0.46 14.67
CA TYR A 43 -21.26 0.99 13.57
C TYR A 43 -21.83 2.28 12.99
N GLY A 44 -23.15 2.41 12.86
CA GLY A 44 -23.78 3.67 12.46
C GLY A 44 -23.48 4.83 13.42
N ARG A 45 -23.41 4.56 14.74
CA ARG A 45 -22.98 5.55 15.73
C ARG A 45 -21.51 5.91 15.57
N ILE A 46 -20.63 4.92 15.37
CA ILE A 46 -19.20 5.16 15.12
C ILE A 46 -19.03 6.02 13.87
N ALA A 47 -19.71 5.69 12.79
CA ALA A 47 -19.65 6.44 11.54
C ALA A 47 -20.11 7.90 11.71
N GLY A 48 -21.11 8.15 12.56
CA GLY A 48 -21.57 9.50 12.90
C GLY A 48 -20.64 10.29 13.82
N SER A 49 -19.70 9.65 14.50
CA SER A 49 -18.79 10.28 15.49
C SER A 49 -17.32 10.28 15.07
N THR A 50 -16.99 9.81 13.87
CA THR A 50 -15.61 9.68 13.37
C THR A 50 -15.47 10.32 11.99
N THR A 51 -14.23 10.43 11.50
CA THR A 51 -13.91 10.92 10.15
C THR A 51 -12.77 10.08 9.56
N GLY A 52 -12.49 10.22 8.27
CA GLY A 52 -11.39 9.51 7.63
C GLY A 52 -11.55 7.98 7.66
N GLU A 53 -10.47 7.26 7.89
CA GLU A 53 -10.46 5.79 7.83
C GLU A 53 -11.35 5.12 8.89
N ASP A 54 -11.48 5.69 10.09
CA ASP A 54 -12.37 5.16 11.13
C ASP A 54 -13.84 5.23 10.70
N GLN A 55 -14.21 6.32 10.03
CA GLN A 55 -15.55 6.50 9.47
C GLN A 55 -15.79 5.55 8.28
N ALA A 56 -14.79 5.40 7.41
CA ALA A 56 -14.86 4.45 6.31
C ALA A 56 -15.01 3.00 6.79
N ALA A 57 -14.26 2.60 7.82
CA ALA A 57 -14.37 1.30 8.47
C ALA A 57 -15.78 1.04 9.01
N ALA A 58 -16.36 2.03 9.70
CA ALA A 58 -17.69 1.92 10.27
C ALA A 58 -18.78 1.81 9.19
N PHE A 59 -18.74 2.65 8.16
CA PHE A 59 -19.67 2.55 7.03
C PHE A 59 -19.50 1.25 6.25
N TYR A 60 -18.27 0.76 6.10
CA TYR A 60 -18.01 -0.55 5.51
C TYR A 60 -18.72 -1.68 6.26
N TRP A 61 -18.64 -1.69 7.60
CA TRP A 61 -19.35 -2.69 8.41
C TRP A 61 -20.87 -2.54 8.36
N VAL A 62 -21.40 -1.31 8.33
CA VAL A 62 -22.83 -1.07 8.07
C VAL A 62 -23.24 -1.68 6.73
N GLY A 63 -22.47 -1.44 5.68
CA GLY A 63 -22.73 -1.99 4.34
C GLY A 63 -22.69 -3.52 4.30
N ARG A 64 -21.72 -4.13 4.98
CA ARG A 64 -21.60 -5.59 5.12
C ARG A 64 -22.82 -6.22 5.80
N LEU A 65 -23.22 -5.65 6.94
CA LEU A 65 -24.38 -6.11 7.70
C LEU A 65 -25.68 -5.93 6.89
N ALA A 66 -25.76 -4.87 6.08
CA ALA A 66 -26.83 -4.66 5.12
C ALA A 66 -26.91 -5.72 4.03
N ARG A 67 -25.76 -6.05 3.44
CA ARG A 67 -25.66 -7.12 2.46
C ARG A 67 -26.11 -8.46 3.04
N GLN A 68 -25.69 -8.77 4.28
CA GLN A 68 -26.03 -10.01 4.97
C GLN A 68 -27.55 -10.19 5.20
N ARG A 69 -28.28 -9.08 5.46
CA ARG A 69 -29.75 -9.12 5.57
C ARG A 69 -30.49 -9.08 4.22
N GLY A 70 -29.77 -8.99 3.10
CA GLY A 70 -30.34 -8.88 1.76
C GLY A 70 -30.79 -7.46 1.35
N ASP A 71 -30.41 -6.43 2.11
CA ASP A 71 -30.73 -5.03 1.81
C ASP A 71 -29.61 -4.39 0.98
N ILE A 72 -29.66 -4.63 -0.32
CA ILE A 72 -28.64 -4.17 -1.27
C ILE A 72 -28.60 -2.64 -1.36
N ALA A 73 -29.75 -1.96 -1.29
CA ALA A 73 -29.80 -0.50 -1.39
C ALA A 73 -29.11 0.18 -0.21
N ALA A 74 -29.37 -0.29 1.02
CA ALA A 74 -28.66 0.20 2.21
C ALA A 74 -27.17 -0.16 2.17
N SER A 75 -26.84 -1.36 1.67
CA SER A 75 -25.45 -1.80 1.49
C SER A 75 -24.66 -0.87 0.58
N ASP A 76 -25.19 -0.60 -0.61
CA ASP A 76 -24.50 0.22 -1.62
C ASP A 76 -24.40 1.68 -1.16
N THR A 77 -25.41 2.19 -0.45
CA THR A 77 -25.38 3.52 0.17
C THR A 77 -24.25 3.63 1.19
N ALA A 78 -24.15 2.67 2.11
CA ALA A 78 -23.11 2.68 3.13
C ALA A 78 -21.71 2.50 2.51
N PHE A 79 -21.57 1.67 1.49
CA PHE A 79 -20.31 1.53 0.76
C PHE A 79 -19.89 2.81 0.03
N ALA A 80 -20.82 3.54 -0.58
CA ALA A 80 -20.52 4.86 -1.16
C ALA A 80 -20.09 5.88 -0.08
N GLN A 81 -20.68 5.82 1.12
CA GLN A 81 -20.27 6.66 2.25
C GLN A 81 -18.88 6.30 2.76
N ALA A 82 -18.51 5.01 2.79
CA ALA A 82 -17.15 4.59 3.13
C ALA A 82 -16.12 5.15 2.14
N GLN A 83 -16.42 5.07 0.85
CA GLN A 83 -15.59 5.61 -0.22
C GLN A 83 -15.40 7.12 -0.10
N ALA A 84 -16.47 7.85 0.19
CA ALA A 84 -16.39 9.30 0.39
C ALA A 84 -15.56 9.69 1.64
N ALA A 85 -15.60 8.88 2.70
CA ALA A 85 -14.91 9.17 3.96
C ALA A 85 -13.38 8.98 3.84
N ALA A 86 -12.92 7.95 3.13
CA ALA A 86 -11.49 7.71 2.90
C ALA A 86 -11.25 6.96 1.58
N PRO A 87 -11.18 7.66 0.43
CA PRO A 87 -11.15 7.04 -0.91
C PRO A 87 -10.03 6.02 -1.14
N ASP A 88 -8.85 6.26 -0.56
CA ASP A 88 -7.65 5.41 -0.73
C ASP A 88 -7.52 4.28 0.32
N SER A 89 -8.50 4.15 1.23
CA SER A 89 -8.44 3.19 2.33
C SER A 89 -8.77 1.75 1.88
N PHE A 90 -8.31 0.77 2.67
CA PHE A 90 -8.69 -0.63 2.54
C PHE A 90 -10.21 -0.80 2.45
N TYR A 91 -10.95 -0.12 3.31
CA TYR A 91 -12.40 -0.26 3.40
C TYR A 91 -13.12 0.24 2.16
N SER A 92 -12.60 1.29 1.52
CA SER A 92 -13.12 1.82 0.25
C SER A 92 -12.82 0.89 -0.90
N ALA A 93 -11.58 0.40 -1.01
CA ALA A 93 -11.19 -0.58 -2.01
C ALA A 93 -12.00 -1.88 -1.87
N ARG A 94 -12.18 -2.37 -0.64
CA ARG A 94 -12.94 -3.59 -0.36
C ARG A 94 -14.44 -3.40 -0.61
N ALA A 95 -15.01 -2.24 -0.27
CA ALA A 95 -16.38 -1.89 -0.63
C ALA A 95 -16.61 -1.95 -2.14
N ASN A 96 -15.69 -1.41 -2.93
CA ASN A 96 -15.73 -1.47 -4.40
C ASN A 96 -15.74 -2.92 -4.92
N ASP A 97 -14.90 -3.80 -4.34
CA ASP A 97 -14.89 -5.20 -4.74
C ASP A 97 -16.20 -5.92 -4.41
N ILE A 98 -16.79 -5.67 -3.24
CA ILE A 98 -18.08 -6.27 -2.86
C ILE A 98 -19.21 -5.82 -3.80
N VAL A 99 -19.27 -4.52 -4.11
CA VAL A 99 -20.26 -3.97 -5.04
C VAL A 99 -20.10 -4.61 -6.43
N ALA A 100 -18.86 -4.78 -6.88
CA ALA A 100 -18.53 -5.41 -8.16
C ALA A 100 -18.60 -6.95 -8.15
N GLY A 101 -18.92 -7.59 -7.02
CA GLY A 101 -18.97 -9.05 -6.90
C GLY A 101 -17.61 -9.74 -6.97
N ARG A 102 -16.52 -9.02 -6.66
CA ARG A 102 -15.16 -9.55 -6.62
C ARG A 102 -14.75 -10.01 -5.22
N GLU A 103 -14.03 -11.13 -5.17
CA GLU A 103 -13.38 -11.60 -3.96
C GLU A 103 -12.22 -10.67 -3.57
N ALA A 104 -11.87 -10.66 -2.29
CA ALA A 104 -10.71 -9.93 -1.79
C ALA A 104 -9.44 -10.47 -2.45
N PHE A 105 -8.59 -9.57 -2.96
CA PHE A 105 -7.37 -9.92 -3.71
C PHE A 105 -7.64 -10.85 -4.92
N ALA A 106 -8.79 -10.74 -5.57
CA ALA A 106 -9.07 -11.51 -6.79
C ALA A 106 -8.00 -11.20 -7.86
N PRO A 107 -7.28 -12.21 -8.39
CA PRO A 107 -6.23 -12.00 -9.39
C PRO A 107 -6.82 -11.45 -10.69
N THR A 108 -6.06 -10.59 -11.38
CA THR A 108 -6.38 -10.19 -12.75
C THR A 108 -6.13 -11.36 -13.71
N ALA A 109 -6.84 -11.42 -14.83
CA ALA A 109 -6.71 -12.50 -15.81
C ALA A 109 -5.32 -12.49 -16.48
N SER A 110 -4.85 -11.29 -16.81
CA SER A 110 -3.50 -11.04 -17.32
C SER A 110 -2.97 -9.71 -16.79
N VAL A 111 -1.69 -9.45 -17.09
CA VAL A 111 -0.99 -8.21 -16.73
C VAL A 111 -0.33 -7.62 -17.97
N GLN A 112 -0.19 -6.29 -18.00
CA GLN A 112 0.55 -5.55 -19.01
C GLN A 112 1.44 -4.55 -18.29
N PHE A 113 2.75 -4.62 -18.55
CA PHE A 113 3.75 -3.71 -17.96
C PHE A 113 4.41 -2.79 -18.99
N GLU A 114 4.31 -3.12 -20.28
CA GLU A 114 4.84 -2.32 -21.38
C GLU A 114 3.78 -1.34 -21.90
N PHE A 115 4.13 -0.06 -21.97
CA PHE A 115 3.27 1.03 -22.42
C PHE A 115 4.04 1.99 -23.34
N ASP A 116 3.32 2.83 -24.10
CA ASP A 116 3.93 3.91 -24.86
C ASP A 116 4.34 5.05 -23.91
N GLU A 117 5.49 4.88 -23.25
CA GLU A 117 5.97 5.86 -22.27
C GLU A 117 6.18 7.25 -22.86
N ALA A 118 6.55 7.34 -24.14
CA ALA A 118 6.79 8.62 -24.79
C ALA A 118 5.46 9.40 -24.95
N ALA A 119 4.41 8.74 -25.42
CA ALA A 119 3.08 9.34 -25.54
C ALA A 119 2.49 9.69 -24.17
N ASP A 120 2.57 8.76 -23.20
CA ASP A 120 2.04 8.97 -21.85
C ASP A 120 2.77 10.11 -21.13
N ARG A 121 4.09 10.22 -21.31
CA ARG A 121 4.90 11.33 -20.79
C ARG A 121 4.48 12.66 -21.41
N GLN A 122 4.33 12.71 -22.74
CA GLN A 122 3.88 13.92 -23.43
C GLN A 122 2.52 14.41 -22.91
N GLN A 123 1.58 13.48 -22.67
CA GLN A 123 0.28 13.80 -22.10
C GLN A 123 0.39 14.34 -20.66
N ALA A 124 1.23 13.73 -19.83
CA ALA A 124 1.44 14.17 -18.45
C ALA A 124 2.09 15.56 -18.38
N GLU A 125 3.09 15.84 -19.24
CA GLU A 125 3.75 17.15 -19.32
C GLU A 125 2.78 18.23 -19.79
N ALA A 126 1.96 17.96 -20.80
CA ALA A 126 0.91 18.90 -21.25
C ALA A 126 -0.08 19.22 -20.11
N TRP A 127 -0.51 18.20 -19.37
CA TRP A 127 -1.40 18.36 -18.21
C TRP A 127 -0.75 19.16 -17.07
N LEU A 128 0.54 18.93 -16.78
CA LEU A 128 1.28 19.70 -15.77
C LEU A 128 1.36 21.19 -16.13
N LEU A 129 1.63 21.49 -17.40
CA LEU A 129 1.72 22.87 -17.88
C LEU A 129 0.37 23.57 -17.81
N GLU A 130 -0.71 22.91 -18.23
CA GLU A 130 -2.06 23.48 -18.13
C GLU A 130 -2.45 23.82 -16.68
N ARG A 131 -2.05 22.98 -15.73
CA ARG A 131 -2.49 23.09 -14.33
C ARG A 131 -1.59 23.98 -13.47
N PHE A 132 -0.28 24.02 -13.73
CA PHE A 132 0.70 24.60 -12.81
C PHE A 132 1.66 25.62 -13.43
N ALA A 133 1.68 25.79 -14.76
CA ALA A 133 2.55 26.81 -15.36
C ALA A 133 2.00 28.22 -15.11
N THR A 134 2.89 29.15 -14.74
CA THR A 134 2.52 30.54 -14.45
C THR A 134 3.09 31.54 -15.45
N GLU A 135 4.33 31.37 -15.94
CA GLU A 135 4.99 32.37 -16.80
C GLU A 135 5.93 31.76 -17.87
N GLU A 136 6.76 30.78 -17.52
CA GLU A 136 7.67 30.09 -18.46
C GLU A 136 7.40 28.58 -18.50
N THR A 137 7.52 27.99 -19.68
CA THR A 137 7.44 26.54 -19.87
C THR A 137 8.79 25.92 -19.51
N PRO A 138 8.90 25.15 -18.40
CA PRO A 138 10.16 24.49 -18.07
C PRO A 138 10.51 23.44 -19.12
N ASP A 139 11.81 23.24 -19.32
CA ASP A 139 12.32 22.05 -20.00
C ASP A 139 12.28 20.86 -19.04
N PHE A 140 11.41 19.89 -19.31
CA PHE A 140 11.32 18.66 -18.52
C PHE A 140 12.39 17.62 -18.90
N ALA A 141 13.14 17.83 -19.98
CA ALA A 141 14.24 16.95 -20.36
C ALA A 141 15.48 17.13 -19.48
N SER A 142 15.58 18.24 -18.75
CA SER A 142 16.70 18.54 -17.87
C SER A 142 16.23 19.08 -16.51
N ILE A 143 17.05 18.89 -15.47
CA ILE A 143 16.83 19.54 -14.18
C ILE A 143 17.08 21.05 -14.31
N ALA A 144 16.24 21.86 -13.66
CA ALA A 144 16.36 23.32 -13.68
C ALA A 144 17.76 23.81 -13.27
N ALA A 145 18.21 24.94 -13.82
CA ALA A 145 19.56 25.46 -13.58
C ALA A 145 19.83 25.72 -12.09
N GLU A 146 18.83 26.17 -11.35
CA GLU A 146 18.91 26.39 -9.91
C GLU A 146 19.16 25.08 -9.16
N LEU A 147 18.45 24.01 -9.54
CA LEU A 147 18.65 22.67 -8.99
C LEU A 147 20.05 22.13 -9.31
N GLN A 148 20.59 22.38 -10.50
CA GLN A 148 21.94 21.94 -10.87
C GLN A 148 23.02 22.52 -9.93
N THR A 149 22.80 23.75 -9.44
CA THR A 149 23.72 24.43 -8.53
C THR A 149 23.37 24.28 -7.06
N ASP A 150 22.24 23.64 -6.72
CA ASP A 150 21.83 23.43 -5.34
C ASP A 150 22.85 22.51 -4.64
N PRO A 151 23.45 22.94 -3.50
CA PRO A 151 24.45 22.14 -2.81
C PRO A 151 23.97 20.74 -2.42
N ARG A 152 22.67 20.56 -2.11
CA ARG A 152 22.09 19.25 -1.78
C ARG A 152 22.03 18.36 -3.01
N MET A 153 21.64 18.92 -4.17
CA MET A 153 21.62 18.19 -5.43
C MET A 153 23.02 17.74 -5.84
N VAL A 154 24.00 18.62 -5.73
CA VAL A 154 25.40 18.28 -6.01
C VAL A 154 25.87 17.17 -5.05
N ARG A 155 25.72 17.34 -3.73
CA ARG A 155 26.15 16.31 -2.76
C ARG A 155 25.43 14.98 -2.96
N GLY A 156 24.11 14.99 -3.13
CA GLY A 156 23.32 13.78 -3.33
C GLY A 156 23.77 12.99 -4.56
N ARG A 157 24.11 13.68 -5.66
CA ARG A 157 24.66 13.03 -6.87
C ARG A 157 26.03 12.39 -6.63
N GLU A 158 26.94 13.10 -5.96
CA GLU A 158 28.27 12.58 -5.67
C GLU A 158 28.21 11.39 -4.70
N LEU A 159 27.38 11.48 -3.66
CA LEU A 159 27.14 10.40 -2.69
C LEU A 159 26.55 9.16 -3.37
N TRP A 160 25.56 9.35 -4.25
CA TRP A 160 24.97 8.26 -5.02
C TRP A 160 25.99 7.52 -5.89
N GLN A 161 26.92 8.24 -6.52
CA GLN A 161 27.97 7.65 -7.36
C GLN A 161 28.97 6.78 -6.57
N VAL A 162 29.19 7.09 -5.29
CA VAL A 162 30.08 6.31 -4.42
C VAL A 162 29.33 5.29 -3.56
N ALA A 163 28.06 5.01 -3.89
CA ALA A 163 27.18 4.08 -3.16
C ALA A 163 26.92 4.46 -1.69
N ALA A 164 27.05 5.74 -1.34
CA ALA A 164 26.59 6.30 -0.07
C ALA A 164 25.08 6.64 -0.20
N TYR A 165 24.27 5.58 -0.36
CA TYR A 165 22.86 5.71 -0.74
C TYR A 165 22.01 6.38 0.34
N ASP A 166 22.20 6.02 1.60
CA ASP A 166 21.44 6.61 2.71
C ASP A 166 21.68 8.13 2.79
N GLU A 167 22.94 8.57 2.74
CA GLU A 167 23.29 9.99 2.78
C GLU A 167 22.82 10.73 1.51
N ALA A 168 22.81 10.06 0.35
CA ALA A 168 22.25 10.65 -0.87
C ALA A 168 20.73 10.83 -0.78
N GLU A 169 20.01 9.85 -0.22
CA GLU A 169 18.56 9.88 -0.04
C GLU A 169 18.13 10.96 0.97
N ASP A 170 18.94 11.23 2.00
CA ASP A 170 18.73 12.37 2.91
C ASP A 170 18.75 13.71 2.15
N GLU A 171 19.72 13.91 1.25
CA GLU A 171 19.82 15.12 0.43
C GLU A 171 18.64 15.24 -0.55
N PHE A 172 18.24 14.13 -1.18
CA PHE A 172 17.10 14.09 -2.09
C PHE A 172 15.78 14.37 -1.37
N THR A 173 15.60 13.81 -0.17
CA THR A 173 14.42 14.05 0.68
C THR A 173 14.34 15.53 1.07
N ALA A 174 15.46 16.14 1.44
CA ALA A 174 15.49 17.58 1.77
C ALA A 174 15.11 18.48 0.58
N LEU A 175 15.41 18.07 -0.66
CA LEU A 175 14.97 18.79 -1.87
C LEU A 175 13.46 18.63 -2.13
N LEU A 176 12.92 17.43 -1.90
CA LEU A 176 11.48 17.17 -2.02
C LEU A 176 10.68 17.90 -0.95
N ASP A 177 11.16 17.93 0.29
CA ASP A 177 10.51 18.63 1.40
C ASP A 177 10.42 20.14 1.13
N GLU A 178 11.50 20.76 0.64
CA GLU A 178 11.46 22.16 0.21
C GLU A 178 10.45 22.36 -0.92
N SER A 179 10.45 21.48 -1.92
CA SER A 179 9.55 21.60 -3.07
C SER A 179 8.09 21.47 -2.67
N ARG A 180 7.80 20.58 -1.71
CA ARG A 180 6.47 20.41 -1.11
C ARG A 180 6.04 21.65 -0.32
N GLN A 181 6.92 22.21 0.50
CA GLN A 181 6.65 23.42 1.30
C GLN A 181 6.37 24.65 0.42
N ASN A 182 7.11 24.77 -0.68
CA ASN A 182 6.99 25.90 -1.60
C ASN A 182 5.98 25.64 -2.74
N ASN A 183 5.33 24.48 -2.76
CA ASN A 183 4.38 24.05 -3.80
C ASN A 183 4.95 24.16 -5.24
N THR A 184 6.22 23.79 -5.43
CA THR A 184 6.91 23.87 -6.73
C THR A 184 6.73 22.60 -7.56
N VAL A 185 5.49 22.31 -7.97
CA VAL A 185 5.10 21.03 -8.60
C VAL A 185 5.92 20.68 -9.85
N LEU A 186 6.22 21.65 -10.72
CA LEU A 186 7.02 21.41 -11.93
C LEU A 186 8.47 21.01 -11.60
N ARG A 187 9.03 21.57 -10.51
CA ARG A 187 10.35 21.19 -9.97
C ARG A 187 10.30 19.79 -9.37
N THR A 188 9.23 19.45 -8.64
CA THR A 188 9.01 18.09 -8.11
C THR A 188 8.95 17.06 -9.25
N TYR A 189 8.34 17.39 -10.39
CA TYR A 189 8.31 16.50 -11.55
C TYR A 189 9.70 16.28 -12.17
N GLN A 190 10.50 17.34 -12.34
CA GLN A 190 11.90 17.21 -12.79
C GLN A 190 12.72 16.33 -11.83
N LEU A 191 12.54 16.48 -10.52
CA LEU A 191 13.18 15.62 -9.51
C LEU A 191 12.71 14.17 -9.64
N ALA A 192 11.40 13.92 -9.82
CA ALA A 192 10.85 12.58 -10.00
C ALA A 192 11.49 11.84 -11.17
N LEU A 193 11.65 12.52 -12.32
CA LEU A 193 12.31 11.99 -13.51
C LEU A 193 13.79 11.71 -13.26
N PHE A 194 14.51 12.68 -12.67
CA PHE A 194 15.92 12.53 -12.36
C PHE A 194 16.18 11.34 -11.42
N PHE A 195 15.38 11.21 -10.35
CA PHE A 195 15.51 10.08 -9.42
C PHE A 195 15.23 8.74 -10.09
N ARG A 196 14.22 8.68 -10.96
CA ARG A 196 13.94 7.47 -11.76
C ARG A 196 15.13 7.09 -12.63
N GLU A 197 15.75 8.05 -13.29
CA GLU A 197 16.88 7.84 -14.20
C GLU A 197 18.12 7.25 -13.50
N ILE A 198 18.44 7.74 -12.30
CA ILE A 198 19.62 7.27 -11.55
C ILE A 198 19.37 5.98 -10.75
N GLY A 199 18.14 5.47 -10.74
CA GLY A 199 17.74 4.31 -9.94
C GLY A 199 17.33 4.61 -8.50
N ALA A 200 17.15 5.89 -8.12
CA ALA A 200 16.64 6.31 -6.81
C ALA A 200 15.10 6.19 -6.78
N TYR A 201 14.62 4.95 -6.81
CA TYR A 201 13.21 4.64 -7.03
C TYR A 201 12.27 5.11 -5.92
N GLN A 202 12.68 5.03 -4.65
CA GLN A 202 11.89 5.52 -3.54
C GLN A 202 11.67 7.05 -3.63
N PRO A 203 12.71 7.90 -3.75
CA PRO A 203 12.54 9.33 -3.98
C PRO A 203 11.68 9.67 -5.20
N SER A 204 11.84 8.96 -6.32
CA SER A 204 11.00 9.14 -7.52
C SER A 204 9.51 8.88 -7.23
N THR A 205 9.23 7.79 -6.52
CA THR A 205 7.88 7.39 -6.14
C THR A 205 7.22 8.40 -5.20
N VAL A 206 7.98 8.92 -4.23
CA VAL A 206 7.52 9.97 -3.30
C VAL A 206 7.21 11.26 -4.07
N ALA A 207 8.10 11.68 -4.96
CA ALA A 207 7.89 12.87 -5.78
C ALA A 207 6.63 12.77 -6.65
N ALA A 208 6.35 11.60 -7.25
CA ALA A 208 5.12 11.37 -7.99
C ALA A 208 3.86 11.44 -7.10
N ALA A 209 3.93 10.95 -5.85
CA ALA A 209 2.85 11.08 -4.88
C ALA A 209 2.61 12.55 -4.46
N ASP A 210 3.68 13.33 -4.30
CA ASP A 210 3.60 14.76 -3.98
C ASP A 210 2.90 15.55 -5.08
N ILE A 211 3.18 15.25 -6.36
CA ILE A 211 2.51 15.88 -7.51
C ILE A 211 1.00 15.60 -7.50
N ILE A 212 0.62 14.33 -7.29
CA ILE A 212 -0.79 13.91 -7.23
C ILE A 212 -1.51 14.59 -6.05
N THR A 213 -0.84 14.67 -4.90
CA THR A 213 -1.37 15.33 -3.70
C THR A 213 -1.54 16.85 -3.92
N ALA A 214 -0.55 17.52 -4.51
CA ALA A 214 -0.64 18.94 -4.84
C ALA A 214 -1.76 19.23 -5.86
N ALA A 215 -2.06 18.27 -6.73
CA ALA A 215 -3.18 18.34 -7.66
C ALA A 215 -4.54 18.03 -7.01
N GLN A 216 -4.59 17.54 -5.76
CA GLN A 216 -5.81 17.09 -5.08
C GLN A 216 -6.56 16.01 -5.86
N LEU A 217 -5.81 15.05 -6.43
CA LEU A 217 -6.35 13.92 -7.19
C LEU A 217 -6.11 12.60 -6.46
N LEU A 218 -6.92 11.59 -6.78
CA LEU A 218 -6.58 10.20 -6.48
C LEU A 218 -5.56 9.69 -7.49
N THR A 219 -4.86 8.61 -7.15
CA THR A 219 -3.83 8.03 -8.04
C THR A 219 -4.37 7.73 -9.44
N LEU A 220 -5.56 7.11 -9.51
CA LEU A 220 -6.14 6.64 -10.75
C LEU A 220 -6.75 7.77 -11.60
N ASP A 221 -6.90 8.97 -11.03
CA ASP A 221 -7.38 10.17 -11.74
C ASP A 221 -6.22 11.01 -12.31
N ALA A 222 -4.98 10.70 -11.93
CA ALA A 222 -3.80 11.39 -12.44
C ALA A 222 -3.40 10.85 -13.83
N PRO A 223 -2.64 11.62 -14.63
CA PRO A 223 -2.08 11.12 -15.89
C PRO A 223 -1.34 9.80 -15.69
N ALA A 224 -1.55 8.84 -16.60
CA ALA A 224 -1.07 7.46 -16.45
C ALA A 224 0.44 7.38 -16.19
N PHE A 225 1.24 8.23 -16.84
CA PHE A 225 2.68 8.32 -16.60
C PHE A 225 3.03 8.65 -15.13
N ILE A 226 2.36 9.64 -14.53
CA ILE A 226 2.59 10.04 -13.13
C ILE A 226 2.03 8.97 -12.18
N ALA A 227 0.86 8.41 -12.48
CA ALA A 227 0.27 7.32 -11.71
C ALA A 227 1.18 6.08 -11.67
N ARG A 228 1.79 5.70 -12.81
CA ARG A 228 2.75 4.60 -12.89
C ARG A 228 4.11 4.92 -12.26
N MET A 229 4.54 6.18 -12.23
CA MET A 229 5.70 6.57 -11.38
C MET A 229 5.37 6.47 -9.89
N ARG A 230 4.14 6.78 -9.47
CA ARG A 230 3.69 6.59 -8.09
C ARG A 230 3.54 5.10 -7.74
N TYR A 231 3.15 4.25 -8.68
CA TYR A 231 3.01 2.80 -8.51
C TYR A 231 3.86 2.06 -9.54
N PRO A 232 5.19 2.10 -9.42
CA PRO A 232 6.08 1.58 -10.45
C PRO A 232 6.12 0.05 -10.42
N VAL A 233 6.64 -0.52 -11.50
CA VAL A 233 6.87 -1.96 -11.66
C VAL A 233 8.36 -2.23 -11.91
N TYR A 234 9.24 -1.52 -11.21
CA TYR A 234 10.67 -1.77 -11.30
C TYR A 234 10.97 -3.24 -11.00
N TYR A 235 11.89 -3.83 -11.78
CA TYR A 235 12.24 -5.26 -11.71
C TYR A 235 11.10 -6.23 -12.10
N HIS A 236 10.09 -5.79 -12.86
CA HIS A 236 8.95 -6.65 -13.26
C HIS A 236 9.39 -7.94 -13.93
N GLU A 237 10.40 -7.94 -14.80
CA GLU A 237 10.89 -9.16 -15.46
C GLU A 237 11.29 -10.24 -14.45
N LEU A 238 11.98 -9.87 -13.37
CA LEU A 238 12.36 -10.78 -12.29
C LEU A 238 11.13 -11.22 -11.49
N VAL A 239 10.21 -10.29 -11.21
CA VAL A 239 8.97 -10.59 -10.47
C VAL A 239 8.07 -11.53 -11.28
N GLU A 240 7.93 -11.33 -12.57
CA GLU A 240 7.15 -12.17 -13.47
C GLU A 240 7.73 -13.57 -13.56
N GLN A 241 9.07 -13.68 -13.69
CA GLN A 241 9.75 -14.96 -13.70
C GLN A 241 9.50 -15.76 -12.41
N GLU A 242 9.71 -15.15 -11.24
CA GLU A 242 9.52 -15.83 -9.96
C GLU A 242 8.03 -16.06 -9.64
N ALA A 243 7.14 -15.13 -9.95
CA ALA A 243 5.71 -15.33 -9.77
C ALA A 243 5.18 -16.48 -10.65
N ALA A 244 5.69 -16.62 -11.88
CA ALA A 244 5.37 -17.75 -12.75
C ALA A 244 5.89 -19.08 -12.19
N ARG A 245 7.06 -19.09 -11.53
CA ARG A 245 7.63 -20.27 -10.86
C ARG A 245 6.71 -20.80 -9.75
N TYR A 246 6.09 -19.92 -8.98
CA TYR A 246 5.21 -20.28 -7.86
C TYR A 246 3.70 -20.26 -8.20
N GLY A 247 3.33 -19.78 -9.38
CA GLY A 247 1.96 -19.86 -9.89
C GLY A 247 0.99 -18.83 -9.28
N TYR A 248 1.46 -17.63 -8.93
CA TYR A 248 0.60 -16.52 -8.47
C TYR A 248 0.73 -15.27 -9.36
N ASN A 249 -0.25 -14.36 -9.29
CA ASN A 249 -0.26 -13.13 -10.08
C ASN A 249 0.81 -12.14 -9.55
N PRO A 250 1.69 -11.59 -10.42
CA PRO A 250 2.83 -10.76 -10.00
C PRO A 250 2.43 -9.46 -9.30
N LEU A 251 1.21 -8.95 -9.53
CA LEU A 251 0.73 -7.71 -8.92
C LEU A 251 0.62 -7.80 -7.39
N LEU A 252 0.35 -8.99 -6.83
CA LEU A 252 0.34 -9.20 -5.38
C LEU A 252 1.74 -8.97 -4.80
N PHE A 253 2.77 -9.49 -5.46
CA PHE A 253 4.15 -9.35 -5.00
C PHE A 253 4.69 -7.94 -5.22
N LEU A 254 4.33 -7.26 -6.32
CA LEU A 254 4.63 -5.85 -6.51
C LEU A 254 4.01 -4.97 -5.41
N ALA A 255 2.78 -5.25 -5.01
CA ALA A 255 2.11 -4.56 -3.90
C ALA A 255 2.82 -4.79 -2.55
N LEU A 256 3.31 -6.01 -2.31
CA LEU A 256 4.14 -6.35 -1.14
C LEU A 256 5.48 -5.59 -1.18
N MET A 257 6.24 -5.73 -2.27
CA MET A 257 7.56 -5.10 -2.42
C MET A 257 7.48 -3.57 -2.28
N ARG A 258 6.41 -2.97 -2.80
CA ARG A 258 6.08 -1.57 -2.58
C ARG A 258 5.93 -1.24 -1.08
N GLN A 259 5.17 -2.05 -0.35
CA GLN A 259 4.93 -1.82 1.07
C GLN A 259 6.20 -2.01 1.90
N GLU A 260 7.07 -2.94 1.51
CA GLU A 260 8.29 -3.27 2.25
C GLU A 260 9.38 -2.21 2.10
N SER A 261 9.67 -1.77 0.88
CA SER A 261 10.84 -0.93 0.61
C SER A 261 10.57 0.29 -0.27
N LEU A 262 9.35 0.42 -0.80
CA LEU A 262 9.06 1.36 -1.89
C LEU A 262 10.06 1.22 -3.06
N PHE A 263 10.47 -0.01 -3.35
CA PHE A 263 11.47 -0.40 -4.36
C PHE A 263 12.91 0.07 -4.07
N ASN A 264 13.23 0.43 -2.83
CA ASN A 264 14.60 0.71 -2.40
C ASN A 264 15.36 -0.61 -2.14
N ALA A 265 16.26 -0.97 -3.06
CA ALA A 265 17.05 -2.20 -2.94
C ALA A 265 18.09 -2.16 -1.80
N ASN A 266 18.37 -0.98 -1.25
CA ASN A 266 19.34 -0.77 -0.16
C ASN A 266 18.68 -0.62 1.21
N ALA A 267 17.34 -0.70 1.29
CA ALA A 267 16.60 -0.46 2.52
C ALA A 267 17.01 -1.40 3.66
N VAL A 268 17.21 -0.83 4.86
CA VAL A 268 17.44 -1.57 6.11
C VAL A 268 16.47 -1.09 7.18
N SER A 269 15.69 -2.01 7.76
CA SER A 269 14.79 -1.68 8.86
C SER A 269 15.49 -1.62 10.22
N VAL A 270 14.78 -1.10 11.23
CA VAL A 270 15.20 -1.15 12.64
C VAL A 270 15.35 -2.59 13.17
N SER A 271 14.63 -3.55 12.59
CA SER A 271 14.72 -4.98 12.90
C SER A 271 15.76 -5.70 12.03
N ASN A 272 16.59 -4.96 11.30
CA ASN A 272 17.63 -5.46 10.39
C ASN A 272 17.06 -6.29 9.23
N ALA A 273 15.83 -6.01 8.81
CA ALA A 273 15.27 -6.50 7.56
C ALA A 273 15.92 -5.78 6.38
N LYS A 274 16.19 -6.49 5.27
CA LYS A 274 17.06 -5.96 4.20
C LYS A 274 16.43 -6.06 2.81
N GLY A 275 16.75 -5.07 1.98
CA GLY A 275 16.49 -5.07 0.54
C GLY A 275 15.03 -4.85 0.17
N LEU A 276 14.69 -5.21 -1.07
CA LEU A 276 13.39 -4.92 -1.68
C LEU A 276 12.21 -5.54 -0.92
N THR A 277 12.43 -6.70 -0.33
CA THR A 277 11.40 -7.56 0.27
C THR A 277 11.50 -7.66 1.79
N GLN A 278 12.42 -6.89 2.40
CA GLN A 278 12.61 -6.76 3.84
C GLN A 278 12.64 -8.13 4.56
N VAL A 279 13.40 -9.08 4.00
CA VAL A 279 13.63 -10.36 4.67
C VAL A 279 14.71 -10.16 5.75
N ILE A 280 14.45 -10.67 6.96
CA ILE A 280 15.43 -10.65 8.05
C ILE A 280 16.49 -11.75 7.87
N PRO A 281 17.74 -11.57 8.34
CA PRO A 281 18.83 -12.52 8.12
C PRO A 281 18.54 -13.97 8.52
N SER A 282 17.85 -14.19 9.65
CA SER A 282 17.50 -15.55 10.09
C SER A 282 16.57 -16.26 9.11
N THR A 283 15.61 -15.53 8.55
CA THR A 283 14.68 -16.04 7.54
C THR A 283 15.41 -16.22 6.20
N ALA A 284 16.31 -15.31 5.85
CA ALA A 284 17.11 -15.44 4.64
C ALA A 284 18.03 -16.68 4.68
N GLN A 285 18.64 -16.98 5.83
CA GLN A 285 19.45 -18.20 5.99
C GLN A 285 18.62 -19.47 5.78
N TYR A 286 17.42 -19.52 6.36
CA TYR A 286 16.47 -20.61 6.12
C TYR A 286 16.13 -20.76 4.62
N ILE A 287 15.77 -19.65 3.97
CA ILE A 287 15.41 -19.65 2.54
C ILE A 287 16.61 -20.06 1.67
N ALA A 288 17.82 -19.61 2.01
CA ALA A 288 19.04 -19.99 1.31
C ALA A 288 19.28 -21.51 1.38
N GLU A 289 19.01 -22.13 2.52
CA GLU A 289 19.09 -23.58 2.69
C GLU A 289 18.03 -24.31 1.86
N GLU A 290 16.77 -23.86 1.89
CA GLU A 290 15.67 -24.45 1.11
C GLU A 290 15.85 -24.32 -0.40
N LEU A 291 16.45 -23.22 -0.86
CA LEU A 291 16.73 -22.97 -2.28
C LEU A 291 18.10 -23.50 -2.74
N GLU A 292 18.87 -24.15 -1.87
CA GLU A 292 20.24 -24.59 -2.13
C GLU A 292 21.14 -23.46 -2.67
N TRP A 293 20.99 -22.25 -2.10
CA TRP A 293 21.69 -21.05 -2.56
C TRP A 293 23.18 -21.12 -2.21
N PRO A 294 24.10 -20.93 -3.17
CA PRO A 294 25.52 -21.11 -2.93
C PRO A 294 26.11 -19.95 -2.13
N ASP A 295 26.88 -20.27 -1.08
CA ASP A 295 27.70 -19.33 -0.29
C ASP A 295 26.98 -18.06 0.18
N PHE A 296 25.68 -18.16 0.51
CA PHE A 296 24.84 -17.02 0.88
C PHE A 296 25.48 -16.11 1.94
N GLN A 297 25.47 -14.81 1.68
CA GLN A 297 25.82 -13.78 2.66
C GLN A 297 24.65 -12.81 2.84
N ASP A 298 24.50 -12.27 4.05
CA ASP A 298 23.50 -11.24 4.37
C ASP A 298 23.47 -10.05 3.39
N SER A 299 24.63 -9.67 2.83
CA SER A 299 24.74 -8.57 1.87
C SER A 299 24.16 -8.90 0.49
N ASP A 300 23.94 -10.18 0.18
CA ASP A 300 23.28 -10.60 -1.05
C ASP A 300 21.81 -10.14 -1.08
N LEU A 301 21.18 -9.91 0.07
CA LEU A 301 19.81 -9.38 0.16
C LEU A 301 19.65 -7.97 -0.45
N PHE A 302 20.73 -7.22 -0.63
CA PHE A 302 20.69 -5.94 -1.34
C PHE A 302 20.70 -6.08 -2.87
N ARG A 303 20.89 -7.30 -3.39
CA ARG A 303 20.83 -7.57 -4.83
C ARG A 303 19.39 -7.89 -5.23
N PRO A 304 18.79 -7.15 -6.17
CA PRO A 304 17.38 -7.33 -6.54
C PRO A 304 16.99 -8.77 -6.88
N TYR A 305 17.82 -9.49 -7.65
CA TYR A 305 17.52 -10.88 -8.03
C TYR A 305 17.49 -11.85 -6.84
N VAL A 306 18.27 -11.60 -5.78
CA VAL A 306 18.25 -12.42 -4.55
C VAL A 306 17.06 -12.04 -3.69
N SER A 307 16.87 -10.73 -3.45
CA SER A 307 15.76 -10.23 -2.63
C SER A 307 14.41 -10.65 -3.17
N ILE A 308 14.21 -10.57 -4.50
CA ILE A 308 12.97 -11.00 -5.17
C ILE A 308 12.82 -12.52 -5.08
N ALA A 309 13.84 -13.31 -5.39
CA ALA A 309 13.77 -14.78 -5.27
C ALA A 309 13.42 -15.24 -3.84
N PHE A 310 14.01 -14.59 -2.82
CA PHE A 310 13.78 -14.96 -1.43
C PHE A 310 12.38 -14.53 -0.95
N GLY A 311 11.97 -13.29 -1.29
CA GLY A 311 10.64 -12.80 -0.93
C GLY A 311 9.52 -13.58 -1.63
N THR A 312 9.70 -13.93 -2.91
CA THR A 312 8.70 -14.72 -3.66
C THR A 312 8.57 -16.14 -3.12
N TYR A 313 9.69 -16.80 -2.79
CA TYR A 313 9.69 -18.09 -2.11
C TYR A 313 8.94 -18.02 -0.78
N TYR A 314 9.26 -17.02 0.05
CA TYR A 314 8.66 -16.90 1.37
C TYR A 314 7.16 -16.59 1.30
N LEU A 315 6.73 -15.74 0.34
CA LEU A 315 5.32 -15.48 0.10
C LEU A 315 4.58 -16.74 -0.37
N ASP A 316 5.16 -17.52 -1.29
CA ASP A 316 4.60 -18.81 -1.72
C ASP A 316 4.42 -19.77 -0.56
N GLU A 317 5.44 -19.90 0.30
CA GLU A 317 5.34 -20.74 1.49
C GLU A 317 4.14 -20.33 2.36
N GLN A 318 3.95 -19.04 2.61
CA GLN A 318 2.80 -18.57 3.39
C GLN A 318 1.48 -18.82 2.65
N LEU A 319 1.43 -18.62 1.33
CA LEU A 319 0.24 -18.93 0.53
C LEU A 319 -0.13 -20.41 0.64
N ARG A 320 0.85 -21.33 0.63
CA ARG A 320 0.62 -22.77 0.80
C ARG A 320 0.13 -23.12 2.21
N ILE A 321 0.69 -22.50 3.26
CA ILE A 321 0.28 -22.73 4.66
C ILE A 321 -1.19 -22.32 4.88
N PHE A 322 -1.64 -21.25 4.22
CA PHE A 322 -2.98 -20.68 4.41
C PHE A 322 -3.93 -20.96 3.24
N ASP A 323 -3.72 -22.07 2.51
CA ASP A 323 -4.62 -22.55 1.43
C ASP A 323 -4.97 -21.47 0.37
N GLY A 324 -4.00 -20.63 0.03
CA GLY A 324 -4.16 -19.53 -0.94
C GLY A 324 -4.84 -18.27 -0.39
N ASN A 325 -5.13 -18.21 0.92
CA ASN A 325 -5.67 -17.00 1.56
C ASN A 325 -4.60 -15.90 1.60
N ARG A 326 -4.66 -14.98 0.65
CA ARG A 326 -3.68 -13.90 0.47
C ARG A 326 -3.57 -12.98 1.68
N ALA A 327 -4.68 -12.65 2.33
CA ALA A 327 -4.64 -11.78 3.52
C ALA A 327 -3.93 -12.48 4.70
N ALA A 328 -4.18 -13.77 4.90
CA ALA A 328 -3.45 -14.56 5.89
C ALA A 328 -1.97 -14.71 5.52
N ALA A 329 -1.66 -15.00 4.26
CA ALA A 329 -0.28 -15.11 3.81
C ALA A 329 0.52 -13.82 4.05
N LEU A 330 -0.07 -12.66 3.78
CA LEU A 330 0.54 -11.35 4.06
C LEU A 330 0.69 -11.10 5.56
N ALA A 331 -0.31 -11.45 6.38
CA ALA A 331 -0.21 -11.35 7.83
C ALA A 331 0.93 -12.23 8.38
N ALA A 332 1.09 -13.44 7.82
CA ALA A 332 2.17 -14.35 8.19
C ALA A 332 3.54 -13.91 7.67
N TYR A 333 3.61 -13.26 6.51
CA TYR A 333 4.84 -12.67 6.00
C TYR A 333 5.38 -11.63 7.00
N ASN A 334 4.51 -10.77 7.54
CA ASN A 334 4.88 -9.70 8.47
C ASN A 334 5.03 -10.16 9.94
N ALA A 335 4.10 -10.95 10.47
CA ALA A 335 4.06 -11.33 11.88
C ALA A 335 4.53 -12.78 12.17
N GLY A 336 4.75 -13.58 11.13
CA GLY A 336 5.00 -15.00 11.22
C GLY A 336 3.72 -15.86 11.20
N PRO A 337 3.82 -17.13 10.74
CA PRO A 337 2.67 -18.02 10.59
C PRO A 337 2.03 -18.43 11.93
N GLY A 338 2.80 -18.46 13.02
CA GLY A 338 2.32 -18.88 14.35
C GLY A 338 1.14 -18.04 14.86
N TYR A 339 1.28 -16.71 14.88
CA TYR A 339 0.20 -15.80 15.27
C TYR A 339 -0.96 -15.82 14.27
N THR A 340 -0.62 -15.93 12.98
CA THR A 340 -1.61 -15.89 11.91
C THR A 340 -2.56 -17.08 11.93
N LEU A 341 -2.10 -18.28 12.29
CA LEU A 341 -2.96 -19.46 12.49
C LEU A 341 -4.08 -19.20 13.51
N ASP A 342 -3.76 -18.52 14.62
CA ASP A 342 -4.76 -18.18 15.64
C ASP A 342 -5.78 -17.15 15.10
N TRP A 343 -5.33 -16.13 14.37
CA TRP A 343 -6.22 -15.14 13.76
C TRP A 343 -7.12 -15.74 12.67
N VAL A 344 -6.60 -16.66 11.85
CA VAL A 344 -7.38 -17.38 10.83
C VAL A 344 -8.44 -18.26 11.49
N ARG A 345 -8.08 -19.00 12.54
CA ARG A 345 -9.04 -19.83 13.30
C ARG A 345 -10.18 -18.98 13.88
N LEU A 346 -9.86 -17.81 14.44
CA LEU A 346 -10.85 -16.93 15.06
C LEU A 346 -11.74 -16.21 14.04
N SER A 347 -11.21 -15.90 12.86
CA SER A 347 -11.95 -15.23 11.79
C SER A 347 -12.74 -16.16 10.88
N GLY A 348 -12.49 -17.47 10.95
CA GLY A 348 -13.09 -18.45 10.04
C GLY A 348 -12.55 -18.35 8.60
N GLY A 349 -11.41 -17.68 8.40
CA GLY A 349 -10.76 -17.53 7.09
C GLY A 349 -11.34 -16.42 6.19
N ASP A 350 -12.42 -15.75 6.59
CA ASP A 350 -12.94 -14.57 5.88
C ASP A 350 -11.94 -13.40 5.98
N VAL A 351 -11.50 -12.84 4.85
CA VAL A 351 -10.47 -11.78 4.80
C VAL A 351 -10.86 -10.57 5.64
N ASP A 352 -12.12 -10.17 5.58
CA ASP A 352 -12.57 -8.94 6.21
C ASP A 352 -12.68 -9.09 7.73
N THR A 353 -13.13 -10.26 8.17
CA THR A 353 -13.12 -10.65 9.59
C THR A 353 -11.69 -10.87 10.08
N LEU A 354 -10.81 -11.45 9.26
CA LEU A 354 -9.40 -11.66 9.57
C LEU A 354 -8.70 -10.34 9.86
N VAL A 355 -8.83 -9.34 8.98
CA VAL A 355 -8.26 -8.00 9.18
C VAL A 355 -8.71 -7.40 10.52
N SER A 356 -9.96 -7.62 10.94
CA SER A 356 -10.47 -7.14 12.22
C SER A 356 -10.03 -7.98 13.43
N THR A 357 -9.56 -9.20 13.20
CA THR A 357 -9.10 -10.15 14.21
C THR A 357 -7.61 -10.03 14.51
N ILE A 358 -6.82 -9.51 13.56
CA ILE A 358 -5.39 -9.25 13.75
C ILE A 358 -5.20 -8.28 14.92
N THR A 359 -4.51 -8.77 15.95
CA THR A 359 -4.27 -8.03 17.21
C THR A 359 -3.05 -7.13 17.16
N PHE A 360 -2.16 -7.33 16.18
CA PHE A 360 -0.99 -6.47 15.97
C PHE A 360 -1.37 -5.34 15.02
N ASP A 361 -1.38 -4.11 15.53
CA ASP A 361 -1.79 -2.94 14.73
C ASP A 361 -0.92 -2.77 13.48
N GLU A 362 0.38 -3.01 13.59
CA GLU A 362 1.33 -2.98 12.47
C GLU A 362 0.94 -3.99 11.38
N THR A 363 0.70 -5.24 11.74
CA THR A 363 0.32 -6.30 10.80
C THR A 363 -1.06 -6.06 10.18
N ARG A 364 -2.00 -5.54 10.96
CA ARG A 364 -3.32 -5.17 10.45
C ARG A 364 -3.21 -4.08 9.38
N LEU A 365 -2.45 -3.02 9.68
CA LEU A 365 -2.18 -1.93 8.73
C LEU A 365 -1.39 -2.42 7.51
N TYR A 366 -0.45 -3.34 7.70
CA TYR A 366 0.33 -3.95 6.62
C TYR A 366 -0.59 -4.64 5.59
N VAL A 367 -1.49 -5.52 6.04
CA VAL A 367 -2.45 -6.21 5.16
C VAL A 367 -3.38 -5.20 4.47
N GLN A 368 -3.91 -4.22 5.22
CA GLN A 368 -4.78 -3.18 4.69
C GLN A 368 -4.10 -2.35 3.59
N ARG A 369 -2.84 -1.95 3.82
CA ARG A 369 -2.07 -1.16 2.85
C ARG A 369 -1.74 -1.96 1.60
N ILE A 370 -1.31 -3.22 1.74
CA ILE A 370 -1.03 -4.06 0.58
C ILE A 370 -2.29 -4.30 -0.24
N TYR A 371 -3.46 -4.45 0.40
CA TYR A 371 -4.73 -4.49 -0.33
C TYR A 371 -4.96 -3.22 -1.15
N SER A 372 -4.83 -2.04 -0.55
CA SER A 372 -4.96 -0.76 -1.26
C SER A 372 -3.94 -0.62 -2.40
N HIS A 373 -2.70 -1.05 -2.19
CA HIS A 373 -1.69 -1.05 -3.26
C HIS A 373 -2.05 -2.03 -4.37
N TYR A 374 -2.50 -3.23 -4.01
CA TYR A 374 -2.88 -4.27 -4.95
C TYR A 374 -4.02 -3.82 -5.87
N THR A 375 -5.04 -3.15 -5.34
CA THR A 375 -6.15 -2.67 -6.19
C THR A 375 -5.70 -1.58 -7.16
N ILE A 376 -4.77 -0.72 -6.76
CA ILE A 376 -4.19 0.28 -7.67
C ILE A 376 -3.31 -0.39 -8.73
N TYR A 377 -2.46 -1.36 -8.36
CA TYR A 377 -1.70 -2.16 -9.32
C TYR A 377 -2.63 -2.90 -10.30
N ALA A 378 -3.71 -3.51 -9.82
CA ALA A 378 -4.70 -4.19 -10.65
C ALA A 378 -5.39 -3.22 -11.62
N ALA A 379 -5.69 -1.99 -11.20
CA ALA A 379 -6.29 -0.99 -12.08
C ALA A 379 -5.32 -0.44 -13.13
N LEU A 380 -4.04 -0.27 -12.79
CA LEU A 380 -3.03 0.30 -13.70
C LEU A 380 -2.45 -0.71 -14.70
N TYR A 381 -2.34 -1.98 -14.29
CA TYR A 381 -1.59 -3.01 -15.01
C TYR A 381 -2.40 -4.29 -15.29
N GLY A 382 -3.57 -4.44 -14.69
CA GLY A 382 -4.45 -5.58 -14.93
C GLY A 382 -5.19 -5.47 -16.25
N THR A 383 -5.33 -6.59 -16.95
CA THR A 383 -6.15 -6.71 -18.16
C THR A 383 -7.23 -7.79 -17.97
N SER A 384 -8.38 -7.59 -18.62
CA SER A 384 -9.55 -8.48 -18.55
C SER A 384 -9.52 -9.60 -19.57
#